data_AF-A0A327YKQ3-F1
#
_entry.id   AF-A0A327YKQ3-F1
#
_cell.length_a   1.000
_cell.length_b   1.000
_cell.length_c   1.000
_cell.angle_alpha   90.00
_cell.angle_beta   90.00
_cell.angle_gamma   90.00
#
_symmetry.space_group_name_H-M   'P 1'
#
loop_
_entity.id
_entity.type
_entity.pdbx_description
1 polymer ?
#
loop_
_entity_poly.entity_id
_entity_poly.type
_entity_poly.pdbx_seq_one_letter_code
_entity_poly.pdbx_strand_id
1 'polypeptide(L)'
;MLDHLLRFLHPLRDGNCRPFLLFERMEYISKQLKAKIIIDIDVGYSENEGYTIRKFMLDEDEQFENRYKQAALIICKELFQKLPEKIEFYSLLNGTCRVVTIAEQDYKQALQTMSWKNSFFLKQKFLVV
;
A
#
# COMPACT_ATOMS: atom_id res chain seq x y z
N MET A 1 21.12 0.17 -11.34
CA MET A 1 19.64 0.04 -11.44
C MET A 1 19.19 -1.43 -11.48
N LEU A 2 19.64 -2.25 -12.45
CA LEU A 2 19.31 -3.69 -12.51
C LEU A 2 19.79 -4.46 -11.26
N ASP A 3 20.98 -4.13 -10.75
CA ASP A 3 21.57 -4.82 -9.58
C ASP A 3 20.76 -4.61 -8.29
N HIS A 4 20.07 -3.46 -8.15
CA HIS A 4 19.21 -3.20 -7.00
C HIS A 4 17.93 -4.04 -7.06
N LEU A 5 17.35 -4.21 -8.26
CA LEU A 5 16.20 -5.10 -8.47
C LEU A 5 16.56 -6.56 -8.18
N LEU A 6 17.74 -7.03 -8.61
CA LEU A 6 18.18 -8.40 -8.36
C LEU A 6 18.51 -8.66 -6.88
N ARG A 7 19.13 -7.69 -6.19
CA ARG A 7 19.28 -7.75 -4.72
C ARG A 7 17.92 -7.79 -4.00
N PHE A 8 16.91 -7.11 -4.54
CA PHE A 8 15.55 -7.09 -3.98
C PHE A 8 14.85 -8.47 -4.08
N LEU A 9 15.04 -9.20 -5.19
CA LEU A 9 14.47 -10.54 -5.35
C LEU A 9 15.18 -11.59 -4.49
N HIS A 10 16.37 -11.27 -3.96
CA HIS A 10 17.20 -12.23 -3.24
C HIS A 10 16.57 -12.68 -1.90
N PRO A 11 16.04 -11.79 -1.03
CA PRO A 11 15.29 -12.21 0.15
C PRO A 11 14.04 -13.04 -0.15
N LEU A 12 13.42 -12.90 -1.33
CA LEU A 12 12.30 -13.75 -1.75
C LEU A 12 12.74 -15.17 -2.14
N ARG A 13 14.05 -15.42 -2.28
CA ARG A 13 14.60 -16.76 -2.49
C ARG A 13 14.87 -17.49 -1.18
N ASP A 14 14.97 -16.77 -0.07
CA ASP A 14 15.11 -17.39 1.25
C ASP A 14 13.76 -18.03 1.61
N GLY A 15 13.75 -19.34 1.89
CA GLY A 15 12.52 -20.16 1.98
C GLY A 15 11.50 -19.75 3.04
N ASN A 16 11.81 -18.73 3.85
CA ASN A 16 10.93 -18.14 4.84
C ASN A 16 9.99 -17.06 4.26
N CYS A 17 10.27 -16.55 3.06
CA CYS A 17 9.40 -15.60 2.36
C CYS A 17 8.71 -16.28 1.18
N ARG A 18 7.37 -16.33 1.19
CA ARG A 18 6.58 -16.93 0.10
C ARG A 18 5.80 -15.84 -0.64
N PRO A 19 6.24 -15.41 -1.85
CA PRO A 19 5.48 -14.44 -2.62
C PRO A 19 4.15 -15.04 -3.09
N PHE A 20 3.09 -14.25 -3.00
CA PHE A 20 1.74 -14.61 -3.46
C PHE A 20 1.11 -13.54 -4.37
N LEU A 21 1.73 -12.36 -4.50
CA LEU A 21 1.39 -11.33 -5.48
C LEU A 21 2.66 -10.78 -6.11
N LEU A 22 2.64 -10.55 -7.43
CA LEU A 22 3.74 -9.95 -8.19
C LEU A 22 3.17 -9.01 -9.25
N PHE A 23 3.39 -7.71 -9.08
CA PHE A 23 2.97 -6.64 -9.98
C PHE A 23 1.48 -6.66 -10.32
N GLU A 24 0.66 -6.88 -9.29
CA GLU A 24 -0.77 -7.03 -9.43
C GLU A 24 -1.50 -5.70 -9.20
N ARG A 25 -2.44 -5.39 -10.09
CA ARG A 25 -3.37 -4.27 -9.92
C ARG A 25 -4.58 -4.73 -9.14
N MET A 26 -4.84 -4.08 -8.02
CA MET A 26 -5.99 -4.34 -7.16
C MET A 26 -7.02 -3.21 -7.26
N GLU A 27 -8.29 -3.59 -7.34
CA GLU A 27 -9.39 -2.64 -7.42
C GLU A 27 -10.48 -2.98 -6.41
N TYR A 28 -11.02 -1.97 -5.75
CA TYR A 28 -12.11 -2.13 -4.78
C TYR A 28 -13.08 -0.94 -4.83
N ILE A 29 -14.38 -1.24 -4.90
CA ILE A 29 -15.43 -0.21 -4.82
C ILE A 29 -15.91 -0.12 -3.37
N SER A 30 -15.43 0.89 -2.66
CA SER A 30 -15.82 1.12 -1.27
C SER A 30 -17.20 1.74 -1.20
N LYS A 31 -18.16 0.99 -0.63
CA LYS A 31 -19.50 1.52 -0.32
C LYS A 31 -19.44 2.66 0.70
N GLN A 32 -18.58 2.52 1.72
CA GLN A 32 -18.41 3.52 2.77
C GLN A 32 -17.86 4.84 2.23
N LEU A 33 -16.88 4.77 1.32
CA LEU A 33 -16.25 5.97 0.74
C LEU A 33 -16.95 6.46 -0.53
N LYS A 34 -17.92 5.69 -1.05
CA LYS A 34 -18.61 5.93 -2.33
C LYS A 34 -17.63 6.18 -3.48
N ALA A 35 -16.53 5.43 -3.50
CA ALA A 35 -15.43 5.63 -4.44
C ALA A 35 -14.75 4.30 -4.81
N LYS A 36 -14.18 4.26 -6.02
CA LYS A 36 -13.30 3.18 -6.47
C LYS A 36 -11.87 3.50 -6.00
N ILE A 37 -11.24 2.55 -5.33
CA ILE A 37 -9.82 2.58 -4.94
C ILE A 37 -9.09 1.62 -5.87
N ILE A 38 -7.97 2.07 -6.42
CA ILE A 38 -7.10 1.26 -7.28
C ILE A 38 -5.67 1.45 -6.76
N ILE A 39 -4.95 0.34 -6.59
CA ILE A 39 -3.52 0.36 -6.28
C ILE A 39 -2.80 -0.71 -7.09
N ASP A 40 -1.51 -0.48 -7.34
CA ASP A 40 -0.60 -1.47 -7.89
C ASP A 40 0.28 -2.00 -6.76
N ILE A 41 0.12 -3.28 -6.43
CA ILE A 41 0.94 -4.02 -5.46
C ILE A 41 2.09 -4.66 -6.23
N ASP A 42 3.32 -4.20 -5.97
CA ASP A 42 4.46 -4.72 -6.70
C ASP A 42 4.84 -6.11 -6.19
N VAL A 43 4.81 -6.32 -4.86
CA VAL A 43 4.97 -7.65 -4.27
C VAL A 43 4.13 -7.78 -3.02
N GLY A 44 3.45 -8.92 -2.89
CA GLY A 44 2.90 -9.40 -1.62
C GLY A 44 3.53 -10.74 -1.28
N TYR A 45 4.04 -10.89 -0.05
CA TYR A 45 4.65 -12.15 0.39
C TYR A 45 4.32 -12.45 1.85
N SER A 46 4.19 -13.73 2.16
CA SER A 46 4.02 -14.21 3.53
C SER A 46 5.37 -14.39 4.20
N GLU A 47 5.45 -14.00 5.47
CA GLU A 47 6.58 -14.20 6.37
C GLU A 47 5.98 -14.59 7.74
N ASN A 48 6.36 -15.75 8.26
CA ASN A 48 5.75 -16.35 9.47
C ASN A 48 4.22 -16.51 9.34
N GLU A 49 3.44 -16.04 10.33
CA GLU A 49 1.97 -16.04 10.31
C GLU A 49 1.37 -14.79 9.61
N GLY A 50 2.23 -13.89 9.17
CA GLY A 50 1.89 -12.59 8.61
C GLY A 50 2.04 -12.50 7.10
N TYR A 51 1.82 -11.28 6.61
CA TYR A 51 2.25 -10.92 5.27
C TYR A 51 2.70 -9.48 5.17
N THR A 52 3.53 -9.22 4.17
CA THR A 52 4.12 -7.92 3.88
C THR A 52 3.73 -7.51 2.46
N ILE A 53 3.44 -6.22 2.30
CA ILE A 53 3.34 -5.58 0.99
C ILE A 53 4.60 -4.78 0.74
N ARG A 54 5.20 -4.95 -0.43
CA ARG A 54 6.36 -4.17 -0.87
C ARG A 54 5.99 -3.35 -2.09
N LYS A 55 6.40 -2.08 -2.07
CA LYS A 55 6.23 -1.12 -3.15
C LYS A 55 7.59 -0.61 -3.59
N PHE A 56 7.86 -0.66 -4.89
CA PHE A 56 8.99 0.00 -5.52
C PHE A 56 8.62 1.42 -5.91
N MET A 57 9.55 2.31 -5.65
CA MET A 57 9.47 3.72 -5.99
C MET A 57 10.78 4.12 -6.67
N LEU A 58 10.73 5.10 -7.56
CA LEU A 58 11.96 5.61 -8.16
C LEU A 58 12.82 6.29 -7.09
N ASP A 59 12.20 7.18 -6.32
CA ASP A 59 12.82 7.87 -5.18
C ASP A 59 11.79 7.95 -4.03
N GLU A 60 12.25 8.37 -2.85
CA GLU A 60 11.42 8.52 -1.66
C GLU A 60 10.41 9.69 -1.82
N ASP A 61 9.12 9.44 -1.55
CA ASP A 61 8.07 10.46 -1.55
C ASP A 61 7.08 10.15 -0.44
N GLU A 62 7.26 10.81 0.71
CA GLU A 62 6.44 10.59 1.90
C GLU A 62 4.94 10.88 1.67
N GLN A 63 4.60 11.81 0.77
CA GLN A 63 3.20 12.08 0.47
C GLN A 63 2.58 10.93 -0.32
N PHE A 64 3.33 10.39 -1.29
CA PHE A 64 2.91 9.19 -2.01
C PHE A 64 2.81 7.99 -1.07
N GLU A 65 3.82 7.73 -0.26
CA GLU A 65 3.84 6.62 0.70
C GLU A 65 2.64 6.66 1.64
N ASN A 66 2.30 7.83 2.18
CA ASN A 66 1.14 7.99 3.05
C ASN A 66 -0.18 7.73 2.32
N ARG A 67 -0.34 8.23 1.08
CA ARG A 67 -1.54 7.97 0.26
C ARG A 67 -1.64 6.48 -0.10
N TYR A 68 -0.52 5.88 -0.48
CA TYR A 68 -0.44 4.47 -0.83
C TYR A 68 -0.76 3.58 0.37
N LYS A 69 -0.17 3.85 1.54
CA LYS A 69 -0.50 3.16 2.81
C LYS A 69 -2.00 3.19 3.05
N GLN A 70 -2.64 4.36 2.99
CA GLN A 70 -4.08 4.48 3.22
C GLN A 70 -4.90 3.62 2.26
N ALA A 71 -4.58 3.65 0.96
CA ALA A 71 -5.29 2.86 -0.04
C ALA A 71 -5.03 1.34 0.12
N ALA A 72 -3.78 0.96 0.37
CA ALA A 72 -3.35 -0.42 0.59
C ALA A 72 -4.05 -1.04 1.80
N LEU A 73 -4.14 -0.33 2.92
CA LEU A 73 -4.83 -0.85 4.11
C LEU A 73 -6.31 -1.12 3.85
N ILE A 74 -6.98 -0.24 3.10
CA ILE A 74 -8.39 -0.43 2.76
C ILE A 74 -8.56 -1.63 1.84
N ILE A 75 -7.79 -1.70 0.75
CA ILE A 75 -7.87 -2.83 -0.18
C ILE A 75 -7.52 -4.15 0.50
N CYS A 76 -6.46 -4.18 1.30
CA CYS A 76 -6.03 -5.39 1.99
C CYS A 76 -7.08 -5.87 3.00
N LYS A 77 -7.63 -4.96 3.83
CA LYS A 77 -8.67 -5.33 4.79
C LYS A 77 -9.91 -5.87 4.10
N GLU A 78 -10.30 -5.28 2.96
CA GLU A 78 -11.54 -5.62 2.28
C GLU A 78 -11.41 -6.86 1.38
N LEU A 79 -10.30 -7.02 0.65
CA LEU A 79 -10.09 -8.13 -0.27
C LEU A 79 -9.44 -9.35 0.38
N PHE A 80 -8.50 -9.15 1.31
CA PHE A 80 -7.79 -10.24 1.99
C PHE A 80 -8.31 -10.53 3.39
N GLN A 81 -9.30 -9.76 3.87
CA GLN A 81 -9.89 -9.88 5.21
C GLN A 81 -8.87 -9.76 6.37
N LYS A 82 -7.65 -9.31 6.07
CA LYS A 82 -6.52 -9.21 7.00
C LYS A 82 -5.65 -8.03 6.59
N LEU A 83 -5.09 -7.29 7.54
CA LEU A 83 -4.10 -6.25 7.26
C LEU A 83 -2.71 -6.87 7.05
N PRO A 84 -1.85 -6.27 6.22
CA PRO A 84 -0.43 -6.62 6.23
C PRO A 84 0.17 -6.25 7.60
N GLU A 85 1.22 -6.94 8.01
CA GLU A 85 1.97 -6.59 9.23
C GLU A 85 2.82 -5.34 9.02
N LYS A 86 3.37 -5.20 7.81
CA LYS A 86 4.18 -4.06 7.41
C LYS A 86 4.03 -3.77 5.91
N ILE A 87 4.29 -2.53 5.56
CA ILE A 87 4.49 -2.11 4.17
C ILE A 87 5.93 -1.63 4.03
N GLU A 88 6.60 -2.10 2.99
CA GLU A 88 7.98 -1.74 2.68
C GLU A 88 8.01 -0.89 1.42
N PHE A 89 8.56 0.31 1.52
CA PHE A 89 8.79 1.21 0.40
C PHE A 89 10.28 1.18 0.03
N TYR A 90 10.58 0.65 -1.15
CA TYR A 90 11.95 0.52 -1.64
C TYR A 90 12.21 1.56 -2.72
N SER A 91 13.21 2.41 -2.49
CA SER A 91 13.70 3.33 -3.51
C SER A 91 14.69 2.61 -4.43
N LEU A 92 14.41 2.61 -5.73
CA LEU A 92 15.26 2.00 -6.74
C LEU A 92 16.47 2.87 -7.10
N LEU A 93 16.41 4.18 -6.81
CA LEU A 93 17.49 5.13 -7.09
C LEU A 93 18.65 4.98 -6.12
N ASN A 94 18.36 4.89 -4.81
CA ASN A 94 19.37 4.89 -3.75
C ASN A 94 19.45 3.54 -3.00
N GLY A 95 18.50 2.62 -3.22
CA GLY A 95 18.47 1.31 -2.59
C GLY A 95 17.98 1.30 -1.13
N THR A 96 17.43 2.41 -0.62
CA THR A 96 16.86 2.48 0.73
C THR A 96 15.55 1.71 0.82
N CYS A 97 15.23 1.27 2.04
CA CYS A 97 13.96 0.64 2.36
C CYS A 97 13.38 1.30 3.60
N ARG A 98 12.22 1.95 3.44
CA ARG A 98 11.43 2.44 4.56
C ARG A 98 10.38 1.39 4.90
N VAL A 99 10.40 0.93 6.15
CA VAL A 99 9.44 -0.05 6.66
C VAL A 99 8.42 0.66 7.55
N VAL A 100 7.14 0.44 7.26
CA VAL A 100 6.02 0.95 8.07
C VAL A 100 5.24 -0.23 8.64
N THR A 101 5.33 -0.42 9.96
CA THR A 101 4.51 -1.40 10.68
C THR A 101 3.05 -0.93 10.73
N ILE A 102 2.14 -1.87 10.60
CA ILE A 102 0.70 -1.61 10.53
C ILE A 102 0.02 -2.14 11.78
N ALA A 103 -0.81 -1.30 12.38
CA ALA A 103 -1.74 -1.65 13.43
C ALA A 103 -3.19 -1.44 12.97
N GLU A 104 -4.15 -2.05 13.68
CA GLU A 104 -5.59 -1.84 13.41
C GLU A 104 -6.02 -0.37 13.52
N GLN A 105 -5.31 0.45 14.31
CA GLN A 105 -5.58 1.89 14.39
C GLN A 105 -5.25 2.62 13.08
N ASP A 106 -4.24 2.18 12.32
CA ASP A 106 -3.90 2.75 11.02
C ASP A 106 -5.03 2.57 10.00
N TYR A 107 -5.72 1.42 10.04
CA TYR A 107 -6.87 1.17 9.17
C TYR A 107 -8.02 2.16 9.45
N LYS A 108 -8.35 2.37 10.73
CA LYS A 108 -9.38 3.35 11.12
C LYS A 108 -9.01 4.77 10.66
N GLN A 109 -7.76 5.16 10.82
CA GLN A 109 -7.25 6.46 10.36
C GLN A 109 -7.30 6.59 8.84
N ALA A 110 -7.00 5.50 8.10
CA ALA A 110 -7.07 5.49 6.64
C ALA A 110 -8.50 5.74 6.15
N LEU A 111 -9.50 5.06 6.71
CA LEU A 111 -10.90 5.28 6.38
C LEU A 111 -11.35 6.71 6.68
N GLN A 112 -10.99 7.25 7.84
CA GLN A 112 -11.34 8.62 8.23
C GLN A 112 -10.72 9.64 7.28
N THR A 113 -9.42 9.49 6.99
CA THR A 113 -8.69 10.44 6.13
C THR A 113 -9.21 10.43 4.69
N MET A 114 -9.47 9.24 4.13
CA MET A 114 -10.03 9.09 2.79
C MET A 114 -11.47 9.62 2.71
N SER A 115 -12.28 9.37 3.75
CA SER A 115 -13.65 9.89 3.83
C SER A 115 -13.67 11.42 3.87
N TRP A 116 -12.80 12.02 4.69
CA TRP A 116 -12.70 13.47 4.80
C TRP A 116 -12.27 14.12 3.48
N LYS A 117 -11.26 13.55 2.81
CA LYS A 117 -10.83 13.99 1.47
C LYS A 117 -12.00 13.95 0.47
N ASN A 118 -12.73 12.83 0.37
CA ASN A 118 -13.90 12.75 -0.53
C ASN A 118 -14.97 13.79 -0.20
N SER A 119 -15.26 14.01 1.10
CA SER A 119 -16.22 15.02 1.53
C SER A 119 -15.78 16.45 1.20
N PHE A 120 -14.48 16.75 1.30
CA PHE A 120 -13.89 18.04 0.98
C PHE A 120 -13.94 18.32 -0.53
N PHE A 121 -13.58 17.33 -1.35
CA PHE A 121 -13.71 17.41 -2.81
C PHE A 121 -15.17 17.60 -3.27
N LEU A 122 -16.13 16.97 -2.58
CA LEU A 122 -17.55 17.21 -2.85
C LEU A 122 -17.96 18.63 -2.49
N LYS A 123 -17.53 19.18 -1.35
CA LYS A 123 -17.88 20.55 -0.93
C LYS A 123 -17.34 21.65 -1.85
N GLN A 124 -16.14 21.49 -2.41
CA GLN A 124 -15.60 22.49 -3.36
C GLN A 124 -16.39 22.58 -4.67
N LYS A 125 -17.03 21.48 -5.11
CA LYS A 125 -17.90 21.51 -6.30
C LYS A 125 -19.21 22.28 -6.09
N PHE A 126 -19.62 22.54 -4.84
CA PHE A 126 -20.84 23.29 -4.51
C PHE A 126 -20.59 24.77 -4.15
N LEU A 127 -19.35 25.25 -4.25
CA LEU A 127 -18.96 26.63 -3.90
C LEU A 127 -18.59 27.50 -5.13
N VAL A 128 -18.97 27.06 -6.33
CA VAL A 128 -18.95 27.89 -7.54
C VAL A 128 -20.40 28.16 -7.92
N VAL A 129 -20.98 29.21 -7.35
CA VAL A 129 -22.20 29.88 -7.82
C VAL A 129 -21.90 31.37 -7.87
#